data_AF-A0A1C6IX10-F1
#
_entry.id   AF-A0A1C6IX10-F1
#
_cell.length_a   1.000
_cell.length_b   1.000
_cell.length_c   1.000
_cell.angle_alpha   90.00
_cell.angle_beta   90.00
_cell.angle_gamma   90.00
#
_symmetry.space_group_name_H-M   'P 1'
#
loop_
_entity.id
_entity.type
_entity.pdbx_description
1 polymer ?
#
loop_
_entity_poly.entity_id
_entity_poly.type
_entity_poly.pdbx_seq_one_letter_code
_entity_poly.pdbx_strand_id
1 'polypeptide(L)' 'MVMTFDYYYGAQAEQFNFIRIPKAMIVDLMFADLSVNAKLLCG' A
#
# COMPACT_ATOMS: atom_id res chain seq x y z
N MET A 1 15.18 -33.30 -1.03
CA MET A 1 14.07 -32.69 -0.28
C MET A 1 13.49 -31.58 -1.17
N VAL A 2 12.26 -31.72 -1.64
CA VAL A 2 11.63 -30.74 -2.55
C VAL A 2 10.91 -29.71 -1.70
N MET A 3 11.21 -28.43 -1.93
CA MET A 3 10.50 -27.29 -1.31
C MET A 3 9.21 -27.05 -2.09
N THR A 4 8.06 -27.22 -1.45
CA THR A 4 6.75 -26.83 -1.97
C THR A 4 6.41 -25.44 -1.46
N PHE A 5 6.13 -24.51 -2.38
CA PHE A 5 5.70 -23.15 -2.05
C PHE A 5 4.19 -23.01 -2.28
N ASP A 6 3.53 -22.24 -1.40
CA ASP A 6 2.13 -21.88 -1.57
C ASP A 6 2.02 -20.69 -2.52
N TYR A 7 1.61 -20.95 -3.75
CA TYR A 7 1.37 -19.91 -4.75
C TYR A 7 -0.09 -19.47 -4.70
N TYR A 8 -0.30 -18.16 -4.55
CA TYR A 8 -1.62 -17.54 -4.51
C TYR A 8 -1.84 -16.76 -5.81
N TYR A 9 -2.90 -17.09 -6.55
CA TYR A 9 -3.23 -16.50 -7.84
C TYR A 9 -4.66 -15.95 -7.87
N GLY A 10 -4.94 -15.07 -8.83
CA GLY A 10 -6.27 -14.51 -9.05
C GLY A 10 -6.81 -13.77 -7.82
N ALA A 11 -8.03 -14.11 -7.41
CA ALA A 11 -8.71 -13.45 -6.29
C ALA A 11 -7.92 -13.48 -4.97
N GLN A 12 -7.06 -14.48 -4.75
CA GLN A 12 -6.20 -14.55 -3.57
C GLN A 12 -5.05 -13.55 -3.64
N ALA A 13 -4.49 -13.31 -4.83
CA ALA A 13 -3.42 -12.33 -5.03
C ALA A 13 -3.94 -10.90 -4.88
N GLU A 14 -5.17 -10.63 -5.34
CA GLU A 14 -5.80 -9.30 -5.23
C GLU A 14 -6.00 -8.83 -3.78
N GLN A 15 -6.09 -9.75 -2.81
CA GLN A 15 -6.17 -9.39 -1.38
C GLN A 15 -4.91 -8.67 -0.87
N PHE A 16 -3.80 -8.76 -1.61
CA PHE A 16 -2.53 -8.12 -1.28
C PHE A 16 -2.26 -6.86 -2.13
N ASN A 17 -3.25 -6.41 -2.90
CA ASN A 17 -3.13 -5.22 -3.73
C ASN A 17 -3.52 -3.97 -2.92
N PHE A 18 -2.52 -3.25 -2.41
CA PHE A 18 -2.71 -2.05 -1.59
C PHE A 18 -2.22 -0.80 -2.33
N ILE A 19 -3.00 0.28 -2.21
CA ILE A 19 -2.55 1.64 -2.53
C ILE A 19 -1.49 2.04 -1.50
N ARG A 20 -0.38 2.61 -1.96
CA ARG A 20 0.75 2.98 -1.09
C ARG A 20 0.83 4.47 -0.97
N ILE A 21 0.79 4.97 0.26
CA ILE A 21 1.04 6.37 0.56
C ILE A 21 2.43 6.48 1.21
N PRO A 22 3.31 7.39 0.76
CA PRO A 22 4.58 7.64 1.42
C PRO A 22 4.37 7.98 2.91
N LYS A 23 5.08 7.28 3.80
CA LYS A 23 4.96 7.50 5.26
C LYS A 23 5.20 8.97 5.65
N ALA A 24 6.12 9.65 4.96
CA ALA A 24 6.40 11.06 5.17
C ALA A 24 5.15 11.94 5.01
N MET A 25 4.25 11.63 4.05
CA MET A 25 2.99 12.36 3.87
C MET A 25 2.01 12.19 5.03
N ILE A 26 2.20 11.16 5.88
CA ILE A 26 1.39 10.93 7.07
C ILE A 26 1.99 11.60 8.30
N VAL A 27 3.32 11.53 8.46
CA VAL A 27 3.99 11.89 9.74
C VAL A 27 4.68 13.25 9.73
N ASP A 28 5.09 13.76 8.58
CA ASP A 28 5.84 15.01 8.49
C ASP A 28 4.90 16.22 8.52
N LEU A 29 5.24 17.21 9.34
CA LEU A 29 4.49 18.46 9.50
C LEU A 29 4.36 19.24 8.19
N MET A 30 5.31 19.05 7.25
CA MET A 30 5.23 19.62 5.90
C MET A 30 3.92 19.25 5.18
N PHE A 31 3.33 18.09 5.50
CA PHE A 31 2.09 17.60 4.89
C PHE A 31 0.89 17.64 5.85
N ALA A 32 0.97 18.35 6.97
CA ALA A 32 -0.09 18.41 7.97
C ALA A 32 -1.39 19.00 7.40
N ASP A 33 -1.29 20.01 6.55
CA ASP A 33 -2.44 20.70 5.95
C ASP A 33 -3.02 19.97 4.73
N LEU A 34 -2.36 18.91 4.26
CA LEU A 34 -2.83 18.15 3.11
C LEU A 34 -3.95 17.20 3.54
N SER A 35 -5.08 17.27 2.84
CA SER A 35 -6.21 16.38 3.10
C SER A 35 -5.84 14.91 2.82
N VAL A 36 -6.50 13.99 3.51
CA VAL A 36 -6.33 12.55 3.28
C VAL A 36 -6.61 12.18 1.83
N ASN A 37 -7.63 12.79 1.21
CA ASN A 37 -7.97 12.55 -0.19
C ASN A 37 -6.84 12.96 -1.15
N ALA A 38 -6.17 14.08 -0.87
CA ALA A 38 -5.04 14.51 -1.68
C ALA A 38 -3.81 13.59 -1.47
N LYS A 39 -3.61 13.06 -0.26
CA LYS A 39 -2.57 12.04 0.00
C LYS A 39 -2.85 10.72 -0.72
N LEU A 40 -4.12 10.32 -0.79
CA LEU A 40 -4.57 9.13 -1.52
C LEU A 40 -4.38 9.26 -3.03
N LEU A 41 -4.56 10.46 -3.60
CA LEU A 41 -4.41 10.70 -5.05
C LEU A 41 -2.96 10.54 -5.54
N CYS A 42 -1.97 10.70 -4.66
CA CYS A 42 -0.56 10.54 -5.00
C CYS A 42 -0.06 9.08 -4.94
N GLY A 43 -0.86 8.17 -4.37
CA GLY A 43 -0.53 6.74 -4.25
C GLY A 43 -1.11 5.91 -5.38
#